data_AF-A0A4V3FU16-F1
#
_entry.id   AF-A0A4V3FU16-F1
#
_cell.length_a   1.000
_cell.length_b   1.000
_cell.length_c   1.000
_cell.angle_alpha   90.00
_cell.angle_beta   90.00
_cell.angle_gamma   90.00
#
_symmetry.space_group_name_H-M   'P 1'
#
loop_
_entity.id
_entity.type
_entity.pdbx_description
1 polymer ?
#
loop_
_entity_poly.entity_id
_entity_poly.type
_entity_poly.pdbx_seq_one_letter_code
_entity_poly.pdbx_strand_id
1 'polypeptide(L)'
;MELFEKAKEVASRPEVVALDFAWKDGNVLRDRLEIVCAHVAKLFVSEATKQPITPSQVANESLSDGGGFSTMAPADVALLIFEIVAERNCNSQLWNKRGAGGIDDEINNTVCKFLYGPSTLGGDISQRIRESTFLGAKQKLIKNLEARLF
;
A
#
# COMPACT_ATOMS: atom_id res chain seq x y z
N MET A 1 15.29 -2.71 4.25
CA MET A 1 15.51 -2.08 5.59
C MET A 1 14.85 -0.71 5.66
N GLU A 2 15.00 0.15 4.65
CA GLU A 2 14.40 1.50 4.62
C GLU A 2 12.86 1.50 4.56
N LEU A 3 12.24 0.57 3.80
CA LEU A 3 10.78 0.44 3.76
C LEU A 3 10.17 0.21 5.15
N PHE A 4 10.81 -0.62 5.97
CA PHE A 4 10.34 -0.92 7.33
C PHE A 4 10.47 0.28 8.27
N GLU A 5 11.58 1.03 8.20
CA GLU A 5 11.74 2.26 8.98
C GLU A 5 10.74 3.33 8.54
N LYS A 6 10.43 3.43 7.24
CA LYS A 6 9.40 4.35 6.75
C LYS A 6 8.00 3.91 7.17
N ALA A 7 7.73 2.61 7.18
CA ALA A 7 6.49 2.08 7.73
C ALA A 7 6.34 2.37 9.24
N LYS A 8 7.44 2.37 10.02
CA LYS A 8 7.41 2.80 11.43
C LYS A 8 7.05 4.27 11.56
N GLU A 9 7.64 5.13 10.74
CA GLU A 9 7.31 6.55 10.72
C GLU A 9 5.82 6.75 10.48
N VAL A 10 5.26 6.08 9.46
CA VAL A 10 3.82 6.10 9.16
C VAL A 10 2.99 5.60 10.35
N ALA A 11 3.34 4.45 10.92
CA ALA A 11 2.65 3.87 12.06
C ALA A 11 2.70 4.75 13.32
N SER A 12 3.71 5.62 13.42
CA SER A 12 3.87 6.55 14.55
C SER A 12 3.07 7.85 14.41
N ARG A 13 2.44 8.11 13.26
CA ARG A 13 1.70 9.36 13.05
C ARG A 13 0.47 9.43 13.97
N PRO A 14 0.17 10.60 14.58
CA PRO A 14 -0.92 10.73 15.55
C PRO A 14 -2.28 10.25 15.04
N GLU A 15 -2.58 10.50 13.76
CA GLU A 15 -3.78 10.05 13.09
C GLU A 15 -3.89 8.52 13.01
N VAL A 16 -2.78 7.79 12.86
CA VAL A 16 -2.74 6.31 12.84
C VAL A 16 -2.76 5.74 14.27
N VAL A 17 -2.05 6.39 15.19
CA VAL A 17 -1.95 5.98 16.60
C VAL A 17 -3.27 6.10 17.35
N ALA A 18 -4.12 7.07 17.00
CA ALA A 18 -5.43 7.27 17.63
C ALA A 18 -6.41 6.11 17.42
N LEU A 19 -6.10 5.16 16.54
CA LEU A 19 -7.03 4.15 16.02
C LEU A 19 -6.68 2.70 16.43
N ASP A 20 -5.51 2.46 17.04
CA ASP A 20 -5.12 1.16 17.64
C ASP A 20 -3.88 1.29 18.55
N PHE A 21 -3.84 0.57 19.67
CA PHE A 21 -2.63 0.47 20.50
C PHE A 21 -1.57 -0.48 19.89
N ALA A 22 -1.95 -1.35 18.94
CA ALA A 22 -1.07 -2.41 18.42
C ALA A 22 0.06 -1.92 17.49
N TRP A 23 0.05 -0.67 17.05
CA TRP A 23 1.10 -0.11 16.18
C TRP A 23 2.44 0.14 16.89
N LYS A 24 2.46 0.08 18.23
CA LYS A 24 3.67 0.30 19.03
C LYS A 24 4.58 -0.92 19.07
N ASP A 25 4.10 -2.10 18.66
CA ASP A 25 4.89 -3.31 18.59
C ASP A 25 5.52 -3.46 17.19
N GLY A 26 6.86 -3.53 17.15
CA GLY A 26 7.62 -3.70 15.91
C GLY A 26 7.36 -5.02 15.18
N ASN A 27 6.93 -6.08 15.90
CA ASN A 27 6.54 -7.34 15.28
C ASN A 27 5.21 -7.22 14.57
N VAL A 28 4.23 -6.56 15.20
CA VAL A 28 2.92 -6.31 14.59
C VAL A 28 3.06 -5.48 13.31
N LEU A 29 3.89 -4.44 13.35
CA LEU A 29 4.17 -3.63 12.16
C LEU A 29 4.80 -4.47 11.04
N ARG A 30 5.76 -5.34 11.39
CA ARG A 30 6.44 -6.21 10.42
C ARG A 30 5.46 -7.17 9.78
N ASP A 31 4.64 -7.87 10.57
CA ASP A 31 3.65 -8.82 10.07
C ASP A 31 2.65 -8.14 9.12
N ARG A 32 2.19 -6.94 9.49
CA ARG A 32 1.26 -6.14 8.65
C ARG A 32 1.92 -5.69 7.34
N LEU A 33 3.17 -5.24 7.39
CA LEU A 33 3.94 -4.87 6.20
C LEU A 33 4.17 -6.10 5.30
N GLU A 34 4.47 -7.27 5.87
CA GLU A 34 4.62 -8.52 5.10
C GLU A 34 3.35 -8.89 4.34
N ILE A 35 2.17 -8.69 4.94
CA ILE A 35 0.90 -8.92 4.25
C ILE A 35 0.71 -7.97 3.06
N VAL A 36 1.03 -6.68 3.22
CA VAL A 36 0.97 -5.71 2.12
C VAL A 36 1.97 -6.06 1.03
N CYS A 37 3.22 -6.35 1.38
CA CYS A 37 4.25 -6.79 0.45
C CYS A 37 3.82 -8.03 -0.32
N ALA A 38 3.13 -8.99 0.32
CA ALA A 38 2.63 -10.18 -0.34
C ALA A 38 1.51 -9.90 -1.36
N HIS A 39 0.70 -8.88 -1.13
CA HIS A 39 -0.31 -8.45 -2.09
C HIS A 39 0.31 -7.70 -3.27
N VAL A 40 1.22 -6.77 -2.97
CA VAL A 40 1.93 -6.02 -4.01
C VAL A 40 2.77 -6.94 -4.88
N ALA A 41 3.46 -7.90 -4.29
CA ALA A 41 4.26 -8.91 -5.01
C ALA A 41 3.49 -9.61 -6.14
N LYS A 42 2.18 -9.85 -5.97
CA LYS A 42 1.33 -10.47 -7.00
C LYS A 42 1.07 -9.58 -8.22
N LEU A 43 1.30 -8.28 -8.09
CA LEU A 43 1.05 -7.27 -9.14
C LEU A 43 2.27 -7.03 -10.02
N PHE A 44 3.44 -7.48 -9.59
CA PHE A 44 4.71 -7.23 -10.25
C PHE A 44 5.37 -8.55 -10.65
N VAL A 45 5.94 -8.56 -11.85
CA VAL A 45 6.62 -9.73 -12.40
C VAL A 45 8.09 -9.39 -12.56
N SER A 46 8.97 -10.28 -12.13
CA SER A 46 10.41 -10.16 -12.35
C SER A 46 10.71 -10.16 -13.86
N GLU A 47 11.42 -9.15 -14.34
CA GLU A 47 11.77 -9.06 -15.76
C GLU A 47 12.65 -10.24 -16.21
N ALA A 48 13.50 -10.75 -15.31
CA ALA A 48 14.44 -11.84 -15.57
C ALA A 48 13.78 -13.22 -15.62
N THR A 49 12.82 -13.49 -14.72
CA THR A 49 12.22 -14.84 -14.58
C THR A 49 10.81 -14.94 -15.16
N LYS A 50 10.17 -13.80 -15.47
CA LYS A 50 8.75 -13.71 -15.85
C LYS A 50 7.80 -14.31 -14.81
N GLN A 51 8.27 -14.49 -13.57
CA GLN A 51 7.47 -14.95 -12.43
C GLN A 51 7.12 -13.76 -11.51
N PRO A 52 6.02 -13.85 -10.72
CA PRO A 52 5.74 -12.87 -9.69
C PRO A 52 6.96 -12.65 -8.79
N ILE A 53 7.23 -11.40 -8.43
CA ILE A 53 8.25 -11.13 -7.41
C ILE A 53 7.79 -11.67 -6.05
N THR A 54 8.72 -11.86 -5.13
CA THR A 54 8.42 -12.35 -3.78
C THR A 54 8.10 -11.19 -2.82
N PRO A 55 7.35 -11.42 -1.74
CA PRO A 55 7.13 -10.40 -0.71
C PRO A 55 8.44 -9.88 -0.13
N SER A 56 9.44 -10.75 0.04
CA SER A 56 10.77 -10.38 0.53
C SER A 56 11.53 -9.50 -0.46
N GLN A 57 11.33 -9.64 -1.77
CA GLN A 57 11.92 -8.73 -2.76
C GLN A 57 11.32 -7.34 -2.62
N VAL A 58 9.99 -7.22 -2.49
CA VAL A 58 9.32 -5.93 -2.23
C VAL A 58 9.85 -5.28 -0.96
N ALA A 59 10.00 -6.04 0.13
CA ALA A 59 10.43 -5.51 1.42
C ALA A 59 11.90 -5.06 1.48
N ASN A 60 12.74 -5.59 0.58
CA ASN A 60 14.17 -5.31 0.53
C ASN A 60 14.55 -4.32 -0.58
N GLU A 61 13.63 -4.00 -1.47
CA GLU A 61 13.83 -2.99 -2.50
C GLU A 61 13.89 -1.59 -1.88
N SER A 62 14.75 -0.74 -2.46
CA SER A 62 14.87 0.66 -2.05
C SER A 62 13.65 1.44 -2.49
N LEU A 63 13.23 2.38 -1.64
CA LEU A 63 12.24 3.37 -2.02
C LEU A 63 12.85 4.31 -3.06
N SER A 64 11.99 4.93 -3.88
CA SER A 64 12.45 6.00 -4.76
C SER A 64 13.04 7.17 -3.96
N ASP A 65 14.17 7.69 -4.41
CA ASP A 65 14.94 8.71 -3.70
C ASP A 65 14.16 10.02 -3.47
N GLY A 66 14.45 10.70 -2.35
CA GLY A 66 14.20 12.14 -2.18
C GLY A 66 12.73 12.59 -2.22
N GLY A 67 11.78 11.71 -1.91
CA GLY A 67 10.34 11.99 -2.01
C GLY A 67 9.77 11.73 -3.41
N GLY A 68 10.59 11.18 -4.31
CA GLY A 68 10.15 10.53 -5.53
C GLY A 68 9.20 9.36 -5.24
N PHE A 69 8.40 9.03 -6.24
CA PHE A 69 7.51 7.88 -6.18
C PHE A 69 7.40 7.27 -7.57
N SER A 70 7.30 5.96 -7.64
CA SER A 70 7.06 5.25 -8.88
C SER A 70 6.02 4.16 -8.70
N THR A 71 4.98 4.18 -9.52
CA THR A 71 4.03 3.05 -9.62
C THR A 71 4.67 1.78 -10.20
N MET A 72 5.92 1.89 -10.70
CA MET A 72 6.72 0.78 -11.19
C MET A 72 7.67 0.22 -10.13
N ALA A 73 7.82 0.91 -8.98
CA ALA A 73 8.61 0.45 -7.85
C ALA A 73 7.67 -0.25 -6.85
N PRO A 74 7.78 -1.59 -6.68
CA PRO A 74 6.96 -2.34 -5.74
C PRO A 74 7.03 -1.80 -4.31
N ALA A 75 8.22 -1.41 -3.84
CA ALA A 75 8.40 -0.87 -2.50
C ALA A 75 7.60 0.43 -2.27
N ASP A 76 7.59 1.34 -3.24
CA ASP A 76 6.82 2.59 -3.18
C ASP A 76 5.32 2.30 -3.10
N VAL A 77 4.84 1.40 -3.96
CA VAL A 77 3.43 0.98 -4.00
C VAL A 77 3.02 0.32 -2.68
N ALA A 78 3.86 -0.55 -2.12
CA ALA A 78 3.62 -1.18 -0.83
C ALA A 78 3.54 -0.16 0.30
N LEU A 79 4.46 0.82 0.34
CA LEU A 79 4.44 1.88 1.35
C LEU A 79 3.16 2.70 1.28
N LEU A 80 2.76 3.11 0.06
CA LEU A 80 1.55 3.92 -0.14
C LEU A 80 0.28 3.17 0.28
N ILE A 81 0.15 1.90 -0.11
CA ILE A 81 -1.00 1.09 0.29
C ILE A 81 -1.01 0.90 1.80
N PHE A 82 0.14 0.57 2.39
CA PHE A 82 0.26 0.41 3.84
C PHE A 82 -0.17 1.69 4.57
N GLU A 83 0.32 2.85 4.14
CA GLU A 83 -0.06 4.15 4.71
C GLU A 83 -1.55 4.46 4.58
N ILE A 84 -2.13 4.25 3.40
CA ILE A 84 -3.54 4.53 3.17
C ILE A 84 -4.44 3.57 3.94
N VAL A 85 -4.13 2.26 3.97
CA VAL A 85 -4.90 1.32 4.77
C VAL A 85 -4.76 1.64 6.26
N ALA A 86 -3.59 2.10 6.72
CA ALA A 86 -3.40 2.53 8.10
C ALA A 86 -4.20 3.81 8.45
N GLU A 87 -4.19 4.83 7.58
CA GLU A 87 -4.84 6.13 7.81
C GLU A 87 -6.35 6.11 7.58
N ARG A 88 -6.83 5.49 6.49
CA ARG A 88 -8.26 5.55 6.11
C ARG A 88 -9.16 4.63 6.93
N ASN A 89 -8.64 3.51 7.44
CA ASN A 89 -9.52 2.46 7.91
C ASN A 89 -9.98 2.58 9.36
N CYS A 90 -9.42 3.46 10.19
CA CYS A 90 -9.91 3.80 11.53
C CYS A 90 -10.34 2.64 12.46
N ASN A 91 -9.96 1.40 12.13
CA ASN A 91 -10.50 0.19 12.73
C ASN A 91 -9.41 -0.88 12.71
N SER A 92 -8.73 -0.98 13.84
CA SER A 92 -7.73 -2.00 14.16
C SER A 92 -8.19 -3.44 13.90
N GLN A 93 -9.49 -3.70 14.04
CA GLN A 93 -10.01 -5.07 13.95
C GLN A 93 -9.96 -5.63 12.53
N LEU A 94 -9.86 -4.77 11.51
CA LEU A 94 -9.75 -5.20 10.11
C LEU A 94 -8.44 -5.93 9.85
N TRP A 95 -7.34 -5.53 10.50
CA TRP A 95 -6.04 -6.21 10.43
C TRP A 95 -6.09 -7.65 10.98
N ASN A 96 -7.06 -7.93 11.85
CA ASN A 96 -7.23 -9.24 12.49
C ASN A 96 -8.24 -10.13 11.76
N LYS A 97 -8.96 -9.61 10.76
CA LYS A 97 -9.95 -10.36 9.97
C LYS A 97 -9.39 -10.63 8.59
N ARG A 98 -9.31 -11.91 8.22
CA ARG A 98 -9.01 -12.34 6.84
C ARG A 98 -10.31 -12.48 6.05
N GLY A 99 -10.27 -12.20 4.74
CA GLY A 99 -11.42 -12.33 3.84
C GLY A 99 -12.22 -11.04 3.61
N ALA A 100 -13.45 -11.18 3.10
CA ALA A 100 -14.31 -10.06 2.71
C ALA A 100 -14.60 -9.10 3.88
N GLY A 101 -14.40 -7.80 3.65
CA GLY A 101 -14.46 -6.78 4.70
C GLY A 101 -13.34 -6.88 5.76
N GLY A 102 -12.25 -7.59 5.45
CA GLY A 102 -11.04 -7.70 6.27
C GLY A 102 -9.82 -7.09 5.59
N ILE A 103 -8.63 -7.29 6.15
CA ILE A 103 -7.36 -6.71 5.68
C ILE A 103 -7.08 -6.98 4.19
N ASP A 104 -7.31 -8.22 3.74
CA ASP A 104 -7.05 -8.61 2.35
C ASP A 104 -7.97 -7.84 1.39
N ASP A 105 -9.24 -7.67 1.76
CA ASP A 105 -10.22 -6.94 0.97
C ASP A 105 -9.89 -5.43 0.93
N GLU A 106 -9.48 -4.84 2.05
CA GLU A 106 -9.06 -3.43 2.10
C GLU A 106 -7.80 -3.15 1.27
N ILE A 107 -6.80 -4.03 1.35
CA ILE A 107 -5.60 -3.93 0.52
C ILE A 107 -5.97 -4.07 -0.95
N ASN A 108 -6.75 -5.10 -1.31
CA ASN A 108 -7.19 -5.33 -2.69
C ASN A 108 -8.01 -4.15 -3.23
N ASN A 109 -8.95 -3.62 -2.44
CA ASN A 109 -9.74 -2.46 -2.82
C ASN A 109 -8.88 -1.20 -2.99
N THR A 110 -7.91 -0.98 -2.11
CA THR A 110 -6.98 0.16 -2.21
C THR A 110 -6.12 0.05 -3.47
N VAL A 111 -5.54 -1.13 -3.72
CA VAL A 111 -4.80 -1.45 -4.95
C VAL A 111 -5.67 -1.19 -6.18
N CYS A 112 -6.87 -1.76 -6.21
CA CYS A 112 -7.75 -1.67 -7.36
C CYS A 112 -8.14 -0.21 -7.66
N LYS A 113 -8.51 0.55 -6.62
CA LYS A 113 -8.87 1.98 -6.77
C LYS A 113 -7.67 2.85 -7.15
N PHE A 114 -6.47 2.52 -6.68
CA PHE A 114 -5.25 3.25 -7.06
C PHE A 114 -4.87 3.00 -8.52
N LEU A 115 -4.91 1.73 -8.93
CA LEU A 115 -4.37 1.30 -10.21
C LEU A 115 -5.35 1.38 -11.38
N TYR A 116 -6.64 1.24 -11.12
CA TYR A 116 -7.70 1.21 -12.13
C TYR A 116 -8.74 2.33 -11.93
N GLY A 117 -8.56 3.15 -10.89
CA GLY A 117 -9.52 4.19 -10.56
C GLY A 117 -10.85 3.65 -10.02
N PRO A 118 -11.81 4.55 -9.79
CA PRO A 118 -13.14 4.17 -9.36
C PRO A 118 -13.91 3.49 -10.50
N SER A 119 -14.07 2.17 -10.44
CA SER A 119 -14.91 1.36 -11.34
C SER A 119 -14.37 1.28 -12.77
N THR A 120 -13.56 0.26 -13.04
CA THR A 120 -13.75 -0.62 -14.20
C THR A 120 -13.07 -1.96 -13.91
N LEU A 121 -13.85 -3.04 -13.91
CA LEU A 121 -13.35 -4.32 -14.40
C LEU A 121 -13.02 -4.09 -15.88
N GLY A 122 -11.78 -3.67 -16.21
CA GLY A 122 -11.35 -3.49 -17.60
C GLY A 122 -10.67 -2.17 -17.98
N GLY A 123 -9.88 -1.55 -17.09
CA GLY A 123 -8.99 -0.46 -17.48
C GLY A 123 -7.67 -0.97 -18.09
N ASP A 124 -7.25 -0.38 -19.21
CA ASP A 124 -5.95 -0.65 -19.84
C ASP A 124 -4.80 -0.23 -18.90
N ILE A 125 -3.95 -1.21 -18.53
CA ILE A 125 -2.80 -1.03 -17.63
C ILE A 125 -1.78 -0.05 -18.22
N SER A 126 -1.77 0.12 -19.55
CA SER A 126 -0.75 0.89 -20.26
C SER A 126 -0.89 2.42 -20.15
N GLN A 127 -2.04 2.94 -19.69
CA GLN A 127 -2.24 4.37 -19.43
C GLN A 127 -2.27 4.71 -17.93
N ARG A 128 -1.18 4.42 -17.22
CA ARG A 128 -1.00 4.88 -15.83
C ARG A 128 -0.14 6.15 -15.79
N ILE A 129 -0.75 7.25 -15.34
CA ILE A 129 -0.03 8.47 -15.00
C ILE A 129 0.85 8.18 -13.77
N ARG A 130 2.16 8.27 -13.96
CA ARG A 130 3.16 8.20 -12.89
C ARG A 130 3.16 9.51 -12.12
N GLU A 131 2.98 9.40 -10.81
CA GLU A 131 3.13 10.53 -9.90
C GLU A 131 4.61 10.72 -9.60
N SER A 132 5.10 11.96 -9.66
CA SER A 132 6.51 12.24 -9.42
C SER A 132 6.88 12.32 -7.93
N THR A 133 5.87 12.36 -7.04
CA THR A 133 6.09 12.46 -5.59
C THR A 133 5.15 11.57 -4.81
N PHE A 134 5.59 11.13 -3.63
CA PHE A 134 4.76 10.34 -2.71
C PHE A 134 3.48 11.08 -2.31
N LEU A 135 3.57 12.37 -1.98
CA LEU A 135 2.42 13.18 -1.59
C LEU A 135 1.39 13.30 -2.73
N GLY A 136 1.85 13.48 -3.97
CA GLY A 136 0.97 13.49 -5.14
C GLY A 136 0.21 12.17 -5.32
N ALA A 137 0.94 11.04 -5.20
CA ALA A 137 0.34 9.70 -5.24
C ALA A 137 -0.69 9.48 -4.14
N LYS A 138 -0.39 9.89 -2.91
CA LYS A 138 -1.30 9.85 -1.78
C LYS A 138 -2.56 10.68 -2.02
N GLN A 139 -2.41 11.95 -2.40
CA GLN A 139 -3.54 12.86 -2.64
C GLN A 139 -4.45 12.36 -3.76
N LYS A 140 -3.88 11.83 -4.84
CA LYS A 140 -4.66 11.22 -5.92
C LYS A 140 -5.44 10.01 -5.46
N LEU A 141 -4.81 9.12 -4.70
CA LEU A 141 -5.49 7.96 -4.14
C LEU A 141 -6.66 8.40 -3.23
N ILE A 142 -6.42 9.35 -2.33
CA ILE A 142 -7.46 9.97 -1.48
C ILE A 142 -8.63 10.51 -2.33
N LYS A 143 -8.35 11.30 -3.38
CA LYS A 143 -9.39 11.82 -4.28
C LYS A 143 -10.18 10.71 -4.97
N ASN A 144 -9.49 9.66 -5.45
CA ASN A 144 -10.14 8.50 -6.07
C ASN A 144 -11.03 7.72 -5.09
N LEU A 145 -10.64 7.65 -3.81
CA LEU A 145 -11.45 7.03 -2.75
C LEU A 145 -12.69 7.89 -2.44
N GLU A 146 -12.53 9.21 -2.38
CA GLU A 146 -13.60 10.17 -2.03
C GLU A 146 -14.66 10.32 -3.11
N ALA A 147 -14.28 10.35 -4.39
CA ALA A 147 -15.20 10.49 -5.53
C ALA A 147 -16.24 9.35 -5.68
N ARG A 148 -16.24 8.38 -4.76
CA ARG A 148 -17.19 7.25 -4.69
C ARG A 148 -18.00 7.20 -3.41
N LEU A 149 -17.62 7.98 -2.40
CA LEU A 149 -18.35 8.07 -1.13
C LEU A 149 -19.47 9.13 -1.18
N PHE A 150 -19.55 9.87 -2.29
CA PHE A 150 -20.57 10.86 -2.64
C PHE A 150 -20.90 10.74 -4.13
#